data_AF-A0A1V9RI02-F1
#
_entry.id   AF-A0A1V9RI02-F1
#
_cell.length_a   1.000
_cell.length_b   1.000
_cell.length_c   1.000
_cell.angle_alpha   90.00
_cell.angle_beta   90.00
_cell.angle_gamma   90.00
#
_symmetry.space_group_name_H-M   'P 1'
#
loop_
_entity.id
_entity.type
_entity.pdbx_description
1 polymer ?
#
loop_
_entity_poly.entity_id
_entity_poly.type
_entity_poly.pdbx_seq_one_letter_code
_entity_poly.pdbx_strand_id
1 'polypeptide(L)'
;MILKEGKFLYKTEKNKILSYNRFQVLQLKEIEFRSLSGALIKKELFDKITDYDMPEQLLLKNLAKKAEKILYASLNFYTYVVEENRNSDLIWGKGSEFHFSNTYNLVENNKIRQYKQKIPETIEVALCVDNNVIDYVGSLVYSIYKHTSSFVNIYVIYKELSNESLEKLNWINEKMQTVNLQTVKVSEKLHKRLDKITLGKDRYNLPISSYYRIFLADILPNVDRIIYLDVDVLAIGDLTELWHTDLEGNFLAACLDEQAFTKSGTNILQPRRREYFNSGVLVLDLFLFRKYNIINEFFDYLIDTTDLYNLGDQDALNLYFLDAVKLLDSSWNYGVYSHKKYTGVSNIKILHYFSFAKPLRNLYSYVADDKIKSFVQLYRRYYYELAQFIDYKGCENKVSTIITAHSDDDFFKSLESILCQTYPNKEIIILDTTTGDELKEKVEELMKILPYIVYIKCDNRNIGKMREFAIKRSKGDYLYFLDSPNYINENNMFDKLVSIMVKEAASIVTSVMMIYYPTEDRLIGYGANNEEIDLSSESVESLQSKYLGNDYNMLAGHIFDKKLFSNFEELNFEDEKKLMAEILYRAKKRIRKNSYDWVKVIS
;
A
#
# COMPACT_ATOMS: atom_id res chain seq x y z
N MET A 1 33.25 22.17 10.68
CA MET A 1 33.29 22.09 12.15
C MET A 1 31.89 22.43 12.65
N ILE A 2 31.34 21.82 13.69
CA ILE A 2 30.05 22.25 14.27
C ILE A 2 30.29 22.42 15.77
N LEU A 3 29.89 23.57 16.33
CA LEU A 3 29.85 23.75 17.78
C LEU A 3 28.53 23.17 18.29
N LYS A 4 28.60 22.02 18.96
CA LYS A 4 27.45 21.42 19.65
C LYS A 4 27.84 21.27 21.12
N GLU A 5 27.06 21.88 22.02
CA GLU A 5 27.30 21.82 23.47
C GLU A 5 28.73 22.25 23.86
N GLY A 6 29.25 23.31 23.23
CA GLY A 6 30.60 23.83 23.53
C GLY A 6 31.77 22.98 23.03
N LYS A 7 31.52 21.94 22.23
CA LYS A 7 32.56 21.11 21.60
C LYS A 7 32.54 21.24 20.08
N PHE A 8 33.71 21.37 19.49
CA PHE A 8 33.90 21.39 18.04
C PHE A 8 33.97 19.97 17.50
N LEU A 9 33.00 19.60 16.67
CA LEU A 9 32.97 18.33 15.93
C LEU A 9 33.57 18.54 14.52
N TYR A 10 34.60 17.77 14.18
CA TYR A 10 35.17 17.72 12.83
C TYR A 10 34.48 16.62 12.02
N LYS A 11 33.81 17.00 10.92
CA LYS A 11 33.23 16.05 9.98
C LYS A 11 34.33 15.68 8.96
N THR A 12 34.97 14.53 9.16
CA THR A 12 36.04 14.02 8.28
C THR A 12 35.44 13.33 7.06
N GLU A 13 34.90 14.08 6.10
CA GLU A 13 34.58 13.50 4.78
C GLU A 13 35.75 13.66 3.79
N LYS A 14 35.83 12.82 2.76
CA LYS A 14 36.79 13.00 1.65
C LYS A 14 36.28 14.09 0.72
N ASN A 15 37.18 14.76 -0.01
CA ASN A 15 36.79 15.70 -1.08
C ASN A 15 35.86 14.99 -2.08
N LYS A 16 34.74 15.62 -2.44
CA LYS A 16 33.73 15.06 -3.36
C LYS A 16 33.48 16.01 -4.52
N ILE A 17 33.34 15.46 -5.71
CA ILE A 17 32.84 16.19 -6.89
C ILE A 17 31.32 16.16 -6.80
N LEU A 18 30.68 17.32 -6.87
CA LEU A 18 29.22 17.44 -6.88
C LEU A 18 28.76 17.80 -8.29
N SER A 19 27.67 17.18 -8.73
CA SER A 19 26.89 17.67 -9.87
C SER A 19 26.10 18.90 -9.47
N TYR A 20 25.67 19.67 -10.47
CA TYR A 20 24.87 20.88 -10.24
C TYR A 20 23.53 20.59 -9.54
N ASN A 21 22.85 19.51 -9.92
CA ASN A 21 21.59 19.09 -9.29
C ASN A 21 21.80 18.74 -7.81
N ARG A 22 22.86 17.99 -7.50
CA ARG A 22 23.22 17.64 -6.14
C ARG A 22 23.56 18.87 -5.30
N PHE A 23 24.33 19.79 -5.86
CA PHE A 23 24.65 21.06 -5.21
C PHE A 23 23.37 21.82 -4.84
N GLN A 24 22.42 21.97 -5.77
CA GLN A 24 21.14 22.65 -5.49
C GLN A 24 20.35 21.98 -4.36
N VAL A 25 20.26 20.64 -4.33
CA VAL A 25 19.51 19.93 -3.27
C VAL A 25 20.20 20.13 -1.91
N LEU A 26 21.53 20.15 -1.88
CA LEU A 26 22.29 20.44 -0.67
C LEU A 26 22.09 21.88 -0.19
N GLN A 27 21.88 22.87 -1.07
CA GLN A 27 21.48 24.22 -0.65
C GLN A 27 20.19 24.22 0.18
N LEU A 28 19.26 23.28 -0.07
CA LEU A 28 18.06 23.14 0.77
C LEU A 28 18.35 22.45 2.10
N LYS A 29 19.14 21.38 2.09
CA LYS A 29 19.32 20.52 3.26
C LYS A 29 20.39 21.02 4.23
N GLU A 30 21.37 21.76 3.72
CA GLU A 30 22.60 22.09 4.43
C GLU A 30 22.91 23.58 4.27
N ILE A 31 23.14 24.26 5.38
CA ILE A 31 23.26 25.71 5.40
C ILE A 31 24.57 26.20 4.76
N GLU A 32 25.63 25.42 4.86
CA GLU A 32 26.94 25.74 4.29
C GLU A 32 26.93 25.88 2.76
N PHE A 33 25.90 25.36 2.09
CA PHE A 33 25.73 25.46 0.64
C PHE A 33 24.99 26.73 0.21
N ARG A 34 24.61 27.60 1.15
CA ARG A 34 23.80 28.81 0.90
C ARG A 34 24.59 30.12 0.85
N SER A 35 25.90 30.12 1.07
CA SER A 35 26.70 31.35 1.09
C SER A 35 27.91 31.28 0.16
N LEU A 36 28.26 32.41 -0.44
CA LEU A 36 29.53 32.66 -1.10
C LEU A 36 30.68 32.68 -0.08
N SER A 37 30.41 33.01 1.18
CA SER A 37 31.42 33.02 2.24
C SER A 37 31.97 31.63 2.48
N GLY A 38 33.28 31.47 2.33
CA GLY A 38 33.97 30.18 2.41
C GLY A 38 34.01 29.40 1.09
N ALA A 39 33.39 29.89 0.01
CA ALA A 39 33.49 29.30 -1.32
C ALA A 39 34.69 29.89 -2.10
N LEU A 40 35.54 29.02 -2.65
CA LEU A 40 36.59 29.43 -3.59
C LEU A 40 36.03 29.36 -5.01
N ILE A 41 35.77 30.52 -5.61
CA ILE A 41 35.11 30.63 -6.93
C ILE A 41 36.09 31.20 -7.94
N LYS A 42 36.19 30.56 -9.11
CA LYS A 42 37.00 31.08 -10.21
C LYS A 42 36.43 32.41 -10.72
N LYS A 43 37.29 33.42 -10.84
CA LYS A 43 36.92 34.77 -11.29
C LYS A 43 36.20 34.77 -12.65
N GLU A 44 36.63 33.94 -13.60
CA GLU A 44 36.06 33.81 -14.95
C GLU A 44 34.56 33.42 -14.98
N LEU A 45 34.02 32.88 -13.89
CA LEU A 45 32.59 32.55 -13.82
C LEU A 45 31.72 33.80 -13.69
N PHE A 46 32.23 34.85 -13.05
CA PHE A 46 31.53 36.12 -12.91
C PHE A 46 31.38 36.83 -14.26
N ASP A 47 32.36 36.68 -15.16
CA ASP A 47 32.27 37.20 -16.53
C ASP A 47 31.11 36.56 -17.34
N LYS A 48 30.59 35.42 -16.89
CA LYS A 48 29.44 34.70 -17.49
C LYS A 48 28.09 35.06 -16.85
N ILE A 49 28.08 35.96 -15.87
CA ILE A 49 26.88 36.46 -15.19
C ILE A 49 26.55 37.85 -15.73
N THR A 50 25.32 38.02 -16.21
CA THR A 50 24.87 39.26 -16.85
C THR A 50 24.19 40.23 -15.88
N ASP A 51 23.78 39.76 -14.70
CA ASP A 51 23.08 40.54 -13.69
C ASP A 51 23.57 40.14 -12.30
N TYR A 52 23.95 41.14 -11.51
CA TYR A 52 24.46 41.00 -10.15
C TYR A 52 23.47 41.48 -9.10
N ASP A 53 22.37 42.13 -9.51
CA ASP A 53 21.33 42.64 -8.59
C ASP A 53 20.41 41.50 -8.18
N MET A 54 20.99 40.54 -7.44
CA MET A 54 20.28 39.38 -6.95
C MET A 54 20.82 38.92 -5.59
N PRO A 55 20.03 38.16 -4.83
CA PRO A 55 20.51 37.61 -3.58
C PRO A 55 21.72 36.69 -3.74
N GLU A 56 22.55 36.64 -2.69
CA GLU A 56 23.79 35.86 -2.64
C GLU A 56 23.59 34.38 -3.04
N GLN A 57 22.50 33.77 -2.57
CA GLN A 57 22.14 32.38 -2.86
C GLN A 57 21.89 32.17 -4.36
N LEU A 58 21.18 33.11 -5.00
CA LEU A 58 20.83 33.04 -6.41
C LEU A 58 22.06 33.27 -7.28
N LEU A 59 22.94 34.20 -6.88
CA LEU A 59 24.24 34.39 -7.52
C LEU A 59 25.08 33.11 -7.44
N LEU A 60 25.19 32.50 -6.25
CA LEU A 60 25.90 31.23 -6.06
C LEU A 60 25.29 30.10 -6.91
N LYS A 61 23.96 29.96 -6.96
CA LYS A 61 23.27 29.00 -7.83
C LYS A 61 23.59 29.24 -9.31
N ASN A 62 23.59 30.49 -9.76
CA ASN A 62 23.90 30.84 -11.15
C ASN A 62 25.36 30.56 -11.50
N LEU A 63 26.29 30.89 -10.60
CA LEU A 63 27.71 30.57 -10.74
C LEU A 63 27.93 29.05 -10.78
N ALA A 64 27.28 28.29 -9.89
CA ALA A 64 27.33 26.83 -9.86
C ALA A 64 26.79 26.22 -11.18
N LYS A 65 25.74 26.78 -11.76
CA LYS A 65 25.21 26.34 -13.07
C LYS A 65 26.19 26.56 -14.23
N LYS A 66 27.04 27.60 -14.14
CA LYS A 66 28.07 27.92 -15.14
C LYS A 66 29.39 27.18 -14.88
N ALA A 67 29.56 26.58 -13.71
CA ALA A 67 30.73 25.83 -13.34
C ALA A 67 30.73 24.46 -14.01
N GLU A 68 31.85 24.08 -14.65
CA GLU A 68 32.03 22.74 -15.22
C GLU A 68 32.17 21.67 -14.13
N LYS A 69 32.66 22.06 -12.95
CA LYS A 69 32.93 21.16 -11.84
C LYS A 69 32.76 21.88 -10.50
N ILE A 70 31.95 21.31 -9.61
CA ILE A 70 31.78 21.79 -8.25
C ILE A 70 32.52 20.83 -7.32
N LEU A 71 33.40 21.37 -6.48
CA LEU A 71 34.20 20.60 -5.52
C LEU A 71 33.76 20.94 -4.11
N TYR A 72 33.30 19.93 -3.38
CA TYR A 72 33.12 20.03 -1.94
C TYR A 72 34.40 19.55 -1.24
N ALA A 73 35.11 20.49 -0.64
CA ALA A 73 36.25 20.20 0.21
C ALA A 73 35.81 20.13 1.67
N SER A 74 36.13 19.03 2.36
CA SER A 74 35.76 18.83 3.76
C SER A 74 36.60 19.65 4.75
N LEU A 75 37.74 20.19 4.28
CA LEU A 75 38.65 21.06 5.03
C LEU A 75 38.21 22.53 4.96
N ASN A 76 36.91 22.79 5.14
CA ASN A 76 36.42 24.16 5.14
C ASN A 76 36.87 24.87 6.43
N PHE A 77 37.70 25.90 6.26
CA PHE A 77 38.00 26.89 7.28
C PHE A 77 36.83 27.88 7.31
N TYR A 78 35.83 27.61 8.14
CA TYR A 78 34.73 28.56 8.37
C TYR A 78 35.15 29.58 9.42
N THR A 79 35.01 30.87 9.11
CA THR A 79 34.93 31.94 10.11
C THR A 79 33.47 32.12 10.51
N TYR A 80 33.16 31.92 11.80
CA TYR A 80 31.84 32.24 12.34
C TYR A 80 31.78 33.73 12.71
N VAL A 81 30.68 34.38 12.37
CA VAL A 81 30.28 35.61 13.05
C VAL A 81 29.50 35.19 14.29
N VAL A 82 29.94 35.63 15.47
CA VAL A 82 29.25 35.42 16.75
C VAL A 82 28.20 36.52 16.90
N GLU A 83 27.16 36.49 16.07
CA GLU A 83 25.97 37.32 16.30
C GLU A 83 24.71 36.44 16.23
N GLU A 84 23.73 36.74 17.08
CA GLU A 84 22.46 36.03 17.20
C GLU A 84 21.52 36.22 15.99
N ASN A 85 21.94 36.94 14.96
CA ASN A 85 21.07 37.31 13.84
C ASN A 85 21.26 36.42 12.60
N ARG A 86 20.29 35.51 12.47
CA ARG A 86 19.76 34.87 11.26
C ARG A 86 20.77 34.55 10.16
N ASN A 87 21.12 33.27 10.10
CA ASN A 87 21.32 32.54 8.84
C ASN A 87 20.39 33.08 7.75
N SER A 88 20.92 33.34 6.56
CA SER A 88 20.12 33.89 5.47
C SER A 88 18.92 32.98 5.17
N ASP A 89 17.72 33.53 5.31
CA ASP A 89 16.48 32.82 5.03
C ASP A 89 16.50 32.36 3.56
N LEU A 90 15.98 31.17 3.30
CA LEU A 90 15.72 30.69 1.95
C LEU A 90 14.81 31.70 1.23
N ILE A 91 15.09 31.95 -0.05
CA ILE A 91 14.40 32.95 -0.86
C ILE A 91 13.33 32.27 -1.73
N TRP A 92 12.15 32.88 -1.72
CA TRP A 92 10.94 32.30 -2.30
C TRP A 92 10.39 33.16 -3.43
N GLY A 93 9.60 32.54 -4.29
CA GLY A 93 8.86 33.22 -5.35
C GLY A 93 9.40 32.93 -6.75
N LYS A 94 8.78 33.55 -7.75
CA LYS A 94 9.06 33.34 -9.18
C LYS A 94 10.56 33.57 -9.47
N GLY A 95 11.24 32.55 -9.99
CA GLY A 95 12.67 32.62 -10.31
C GLY A 95 13.63 32.37 -9.14
N SER A 96 13.13 31.96 -7.96
CA SER A 96 14.00 31.64 -6.82
C SER A 96 14.81 30.35 -7.01
N GLU A 97 15.76 30.12 -6.11
CA GLU A 97 16.60 28.92 -6.04
C GLU A 97 15.83 27.61 -5.95
N PHE A 98 14.55 27.66 -5.56
CA PHE A 98 13.66 26.50 -5.46
C PHE A 98 13.22 25.91 -6.79
N HIS A 99 13.44 26.60 -7.91
CA HIS A 99 13.17 26.05 -9.23
C HIS A 99 14.36 25.19 -9.68
N PHE A 100 14.31 23.89 -9.39
CA PHE A 100 15.35 22.91 -9.75
C PHE A 100 15.43 22.63 -11.25
N SER A 101 14.34 22.90 -11.96
CA SER A 101 14.19 22.66 -13.38
C SER A 101 13.63 23.89 -14.10
N ASN A 102 13.53 23.82 -15.43
CA ASN A 102 12.92 24.87 -16.23
C ASN A 102 11.39 24.73 -16.36
N THR A 103 10.76 23.77 -15.68
CA THR A 103 9.34 23.44 -15.85
C THR A 103 8.43 24.64 -15.56
N TYR A 104 8.69 25.40 -14.49
CA TYR A 104 7.95 26.62 -14.17
C TYR A 104 7.90 27.62 -15.34
N ASN A 105 9.06 27.93 -15.94
CA ASN A 105 9.12 28.86 -17.08
C ASN A 105 8.40 28.29 -18.31
N LEU A 106 8.47 26.98 -18.52
CA LEU A 106 7.74 26.31 -19.60
C LEU A 106 6.22 26.40 -19.38
N VAL A 107 5.76 26.28 -18.14
CA VAL A 107 4.35 26.46 -17.77
C VAL A 107 3.88 27.89 -18.01
N GLU A 108 4.65 28.91 -17.59
CA GLU A 108 4.29 30.31 -17.87
C GLU A 108 4.21 30.57 -19.39
N ASN A 109 5.15 30.01 -20.17
CA ASN A 109 5.10 30.08 -21.64
C ASN A 109 3.88 29.35 -22.22
N ASN A 110 3.50 28.20 -21.67
CA ASN A 110 2.30 27.48 -22.07
C ASN A 110 1.04 28.31 -21.81
N LYS A 111 0.95 28.99 -20.65
CA LYS A 111 -0.16 29.89 -20.30
C LYS A 111 -0.24 31.10 -21.24
N ILE A 112 0.89 31.74 -21.53
CA ILE A 112 0.96 32.86 -22.50
C ILE A 112 0.45 32.42 -23.87
N ARG A 113 0.82 31.21 -24.30
CA ARG A 113 0.36 30.61 -25.57
C ARG A 113 -1.06 30.04 -25.51
N GLN A 114 -1.73 30.13 -24.36
CA GLN A 114 -3.06 29.56 -24.11
C GLN A 114 -3.13 28.08 -24.49
N TYR A 115 -2.07 27.33 -24.22
CA TYR A 115 -2.03 25.90 -24.49
C TYR A 115 -3.16 25.19 -23.74
N LYS A 116 -3.97 24.44 -24.48
CA LYS A 116 -4.97 23.52 -23.94
C LYS A 116 -4.68 22.14 -24.48
N GLN A 117 -4.52 21.19 -23.57
CA GLN A 117 -4.35 19.80 -23.95
C GLN A 117 -5.65 19.27 -24.55
N LYS A 118 -5.55 18.54 -25.67
CA LYS A 118 -6.69 17.81 -26.21
C LYS A 118 -6.97 16.62 -25.29
N ILE A 119 -8.20 16.51 -24.81
CA ILE A 119 -8.66 15.44 -23.92
C ILE A 119 -9.37 14.38 -24.79
N PRO A 120 -8.84 13.15 -24.90
CA PRO A 120 -9.55 12.05 -25.55
C PRO A 120 -10.86 11.72 -24.83
N GLU A 121 -11.82 11.10 -25.54
CA GLU A 121 -13.07 10.61 -24.93
C GLU A 121 -12.80 9.45 -23.97
N THR A 122 -11.90 8.53 -24.34
CA THR A 122 -11.51 7.40 -23.49
C THR A 122 -10.58 7.86 -22.38
N ILE A 123 -10.85 7.41 -21.15
CA ILE A 123 -9.99 7.66 -20.01
C ILE A 123 -8.81 6.70 -20.09
N GLU A 124 -7.59 7.23 -20.02
CA GLU A 124 -6.36 6.44 -20.01
C GLU A 124 -5.80 6.42 -18.58
N VAL A 125 -5.55 5.24 -18.02
CA VAL A 125 -5.03 5.03 -16.66
C VAL A 125 -3.75 4.20 -16.72
N ALA A 126 -2.73 4.53 -15.93
CA ALA A 126 -1.55 3.70 -15.74
C ALA A 126 -1.40 3.22 -14.30
N LEU A 127 -1.05 1.93 -14.17
CA LEU A 127 -0.66 1.28 -12.92
C LEU A 127 0.76 0.75 -13.10
N CYS A 128 1.65 0.97 -12.13
CA CYS A 128 3.00 0.39 -12.17
C CYS A 128 3.12 -0.71 -11.12
N VAL A 129 3.44 -1.93 -11.55
CA VAL A 129 3.32 -3.13 -10.70
C VAL A 129 4.51 -4.07 -10.79
N ASP A 130 4.64 -4.87 -9.74
CA ASP A 130 5.42 -6.10 -9.68
C ASP A 130 4.59 -7.18 -8.95
N ASN A 131 5.14 -8.39 -8.81
CA ASN A 131 4.41 -9.51 -8.19
C ASN A 131 4.01 -9.24 -6.73
N ASN A 132 4.67 -8.33 -6.00
CA ASN A 132 4.35 -8.09 -4.59
C ASN A 132 3.05 -7.30 -4.38
N VAL A 133 2.58 -6.62 -5.42
CA VAL A 133 1.42 -5.72 -5.35
C VAL A 133 0.30 -6.10 -6.31
N ILE A 134 0.43 -7.25 -7.00
CA ILE A 134 -0.53 -7.71 -8.01
C ILE A 134 -1.93 -7.94 -7.42
N ASP A 135 -2.02 -8.38 -6.16
CA ASP A 135 -3.30 -8.68 -5.51
C ASP A 135 -4.16 -7.44 -5.25
N TYR A 136 -3.57 -6.24 -5.28
CA TYR A 136 -4.30 -4.99 -5.09
C TYR A 136 -4.92 -4.47 -6.39
N VAL A 137 -4.38 -4.86 -7.56
CA VAL A 137 -4.83 -4.39 -8.88
C VAL A 137 -6.31 -4.69 -9.09
N GLY A 138 -6.76 -5.90 -8.74
CA GLY A 138 -8.14 -6.32 -8.95
C GLY A 138 -9.15 -5.42 -8.23
N SER A 139 -8.92 -5.09 -6.96
CA SER A 139 -9.82 -4.24 -6.17
C SER A 139 -9.89 -2.82 -6.74
N LEU A 140 -8.75 -2.26 -7.16
CA LEU A 140 -8.69 -0.96 -7.81
C LEU A 140 -9.48 -0.97 -9.11
N VAL A 141 -9.18 -1.91 -10.00
CA VAL A 141 -9.83 -2.05 -11.32
C VAL A 141 -11.34 -2.25 -11.17
N TYR A 142 -11.78 -3.09 -10.21
CA TYR A 142 -13.19 -3.28 -9.91
C TYR A 142 -13.86 -2.02 -9.35
N SER A 143 -13.16 -1.24 -8.52
CA SER A 143 -13.68 0.03 -8.04
C SER A 143 -13.89 1.05 -9.18
N ILE A 144 -12.93 1.13 -10.11
CA ILE A 144 -13.06 1.95 -11.33
C ILE A 144 -14.26 1.49 -12.15
N TYR A 145 -14.36 0.19 -12.44
CA TYR A 145 -15.45 -0.42 -13.20
C TYR A 145 -16.83 -0.11 -12.60
N LYS A 146 -16.94 -0.12 -11.27
CA LYS A 146 -18.21 0.09 -10.55
C LYS A 146 -18.70 1.54 -10.56
N HIS A 147 -17.79 2.51 -10.62
CA HIS A 147 -18.11 3.93 -10.39
C HIS A 147 -17.87 4.85 -11.56
N THR A 148 -17.07 4.43 -12.55
CA THR A 148 -16.73 5.28 -13.69
C THR A 148 -17.70 5.03 -14.84
N SER A 149 -18.38 6.08 -15.29
CA SER A 149 -19.37 5.98 -16.36
C SER A 149 -18.74 5.86 -17.75
N SER A 150 -17.59 6.52 -17.95
CA SER A 150 -16.84 6.49 -19.21
C SER A 150 -16.04 5.19 -19.37
N PHE A 151 -15.73 4.85 -20.62
CA PHE A 151 -14.83 3.74 -20.93
C PHE A 151 -13.40 4.05 -20.46
N VAL A 152 -12.75 3.07 -19.82
CA VAL A 152 -11.40 3.23 -19.27
C VAL A 152 -10.42 2.23 -19.87
N ASN A 153 -9.35 2.72 -20.48
CA ASN A 153 -8.16 1.94 -20.82
C ASN A 153 -7.18 1.97 -19.65
N ILE A 154 -6.79 0.82 -19.12
CA ILE A 154 -5.84 0.69 -18.02
C ILE A 154 -4.58 -0.02 -18.51
N TYR A 155 -3.45 0.68 -18.50
CA TYR A 155 -2.13 0.12 -18.77
C TYR A 155 -1.50 -0.39 -17.47
N VAL A 156 -1.31 -1.71 -17.38
CA VAL A 156 -0.56 -2.35 -16.30
C VAL A 156 0.90 -2.45 -16.72
N ILE A 157 1.71 -1.51 -16.25
CA ILE A 157 3.13 -1.40 -16.55
C ILE A 157 3.93 -2.29 -15.61
N TYR A 158 4.71 -3.21 -16.16
CA TYR A 158 5.48 -4.17 -15.37
C TYR A 158 6.81 -4.53 -16.03
N LYS A 159 7.76 -5.03 -15.25
CA LYS A 159 9.00 -5.61 -15.78
C LYS A 159 8.92 -7.13 -15.86
N GLU A 160 8.62 -7.74 -14.73
CA GLU A 160 8.49 -9.19 -14.58
C GLU A 160 7.26 -9.47 -13.72
N LEU A 161 6.38 -10.32 -14.26
CA LEU A 161 5.22 -10.89 -13.58
C LEU A 161 5.25 -12.39 -13.85
N SER A 162 4.78 -13.18 -12.88
CA SER A 162 4.58 -14.61 -13.09
C SER A 162 3.48 -14.86 -14.12
N ASN A 163 3.46 -16.05 -14.73
CA ASN A 163 2.38 -16.44 -15.63
C ASN A 163 1.02 -16.43 -14.91
N GLU A 164 1.00 -16.84 -13.64
CA GLU A 164 -0.20 -16.78 -12.79
C GLU A 164 -0.72 -15.34 -12.62
N SER A 165 0.17 -14.39 -12.36
CA SER A 165 -0.18 -12.96 -12.29
C SER A 165 -0.76 -12.44 -13.62
N LEU A 166 -0.18 -12.83 -14.75
CA LEU A 166 -0.68 -12.43 -16.08
C LEU A 166 -2.04 -13.06 -16.40
N GLU A 167 -2.23 -14.34 -16.07
CA GLU A 167 -3.52 -15.04 -16.20
C GLU A 167 -4.60 -14.37 -15.35
N LYS A 168 -4.28 -13.98 -14.11
CA LYS A 168 -5.18 -13.22 -13.23
C LYS A 168 -5.63 -11.90 -13.86
N LEU A 169 -4.70 -11.14 -14.44
CA LEU A 169 -5.02 -9.87 -15.11
C LEU A 169 -5.89 -10.07 -16.36
N ASN A 170 -5.58 -11.08 -17.18
CA ASN A 170 -6.39 -11.41 -18.36
C ASN A 170 -7.81 -11.81 -17.96
N TRP A 171 -7.95 -12.62 -16.91
CA TRP A 171 -9.25 -13.03 -16.41
C TRP A 171 -10.10 -11.85 -15.91
N ILE A 172 -9.49 -10.89 -15.21
CA ILE A 172 -10.16 -9.65 -14.81
C ILE A 172 -10.63 -8.88 -16.06
N ASN A 173 -9.77 -8.75 -17.07
CA ASN A 173 -10.09 -8.04 -18.32
C ASN A 173 -11.30 -8.65 -19.06
N GLU A 174 -11.36 -9.97 -19.16
CA GLU A 174 -12.43 -10.68 -19.88
C GLU A 174 -13.83 -10.45 -19.28
N LYS A 175 -13.92 -10.08 -18.00
CA LYS A 175 -15.19 -9.91 -17.28
C LYS A 175 -15.70 -8.47 -17.29
N MET A 176 -14.86 -7.48 -17.60
CA MET A 176 -15.21 -6.06 -17.47
C MET A 176 -15.48 -5.43 -18.84
N GLN A 177 -16.71 -4.99 -19.07
CA GLN A 177 -17.12 -4.48 -20.38
C GLN A 177 -16.72 -3.02 -20.65
N THR A 178 -16.64 -2.20 -19.60
CA THR A 178 -16.33 -0.75 -19.70
C THR A 178 -14.89 -0.42 -19.33
N VAL A 179 -14.08 -1.45 -19.04
CA VAL A 179 -12.67 -1.32 -18.70
C VAL A 179 -11.88 -2.27 -19.58
N ASN A 180 -10.89 -1.75 -20.29
CA ASN A 180 -9.94 -2.54 -21.06
C ASN A 180 -8.58 -2.49 -20.38
N LEU A 181 -8.13 -3.63 -19.87
CA LEU A 181 -6.88 -3.80 -19.16
C LEU A 181 -5.80 -4.33 -20.11
N GLN A 182 -4.73 -3.57 -20.29
CA GLN A 182 -3.61 -3.88 -21.18
C GLN A 182 -2.30 -4.00 -20.40
N THR A 183 -1.65 -5.15 -20.50
CA THR A 183 -0.34 -5.35 -19.88
C THR A 183 0.77 -4.80 -20.78
N VAL A 184 1.65 -3.94 -20.24
CA VAL A 184 2.78 -3.35 -20.97
C VAL A 184 4.09 -3.70 -20.29
N LYS A 185 4.88 -4.55 -20.96
CA LYS A 185 6.18 -4.98 -20.44
C LYS A 185 7.25 -3.92 -20.72
N VAL A 186 7.89 -3.43 -19.66
CA VAL A 186 9.00 -2.48 -19.72
C VAL A 186 10.21 -3.13 -20.39
N SER A 187 10.78 -2.44 -21.38
CA SER A 187 11.96 -2.92 -22.09
C SER A 187 13.18 -3.07 -21.18
N GLU A 188 14.03 -4.05 -21.49
CA GLU A 188 15.31 -4.26 -20.78
C GLU A 188 16.18 -3.01 -20.76
N LYS A 189 16.22 -2.28 -21.90
CA LYS A 189 17.00 -1.06 -22.05
C LYS A 189 16.53 0.02 -21.08
N LEU A 190 15.21 0.22 -20.95
CA LEU A 190 14.65 1.21 -20.04
C LEU A 190 14.87 0.79 -18.58
N HIS A 191 14.64 -0.47 -18.25
CA HIS A 191 14.87 -0.99 -16.90
C HIS A 191 16.32 -0.79 -16.45
N LYS A 192 17.30 -1.16 -17.28
CA LYS A 192 18.73 -0.95 -17.02
C LYS A 192 19.14 0.52 -16.87
N ARG A 193 18.36 1.46 -17.41
CA ARG A 193 18.59 2.89 -17.11
C ARG A 193 18.34 3.13 -15.62
N LEU A 194 17.25 2.60 -15.07
CA LEU A 194 16.85 2.83 -13.68
C LEU A 194 17.82 2.24 -12.66
N ASP A 195 18.61 1.21 -13.00
CA ASP A 195 19.68 0.68 -12.14
C ASP A 195 20.73 1.73 -11.74
N LYS A 196 20.80 2.85 -12.49
CA LYS A 196 21.68 3.99 -12.17
C LYS A 196 21.14 4.87 -11.05
N ILE A 197 19.86 4.75 -10.72
CA ILE A 197 19.24 5.49 -9.63
C ILE A 197 19.63 4.81 -8.32
N THR A 198 20.23 5.56 -7.41
CA THR A 198 20.55 5.03 -6.08
C THR A 198 19.28 4.96 -5.26
N LEU A 199 18.69 3.77 -5.16
CA LEU A 199 17.60 3.49 -4.23
C LEU A 199 18.17 3.54 -2.80
N GLY A 200 17.81 4.58 -2.04
CA GLY A 200 18.36 4.80 -0.70
C GLY A 200 18.22 3.56 0.19
N LYS A 201 19.35 3.04 0.70
CA LYS A 201 19.43 1.73 1.35
C LYS A 201 18.69 1.59 2.68
N ASP A 202 18.30 2.69 3.33
CA ASP A 202 18.15 2.66 4.78
C ASP A 202 16.76 2.92 5.34
N ARG A 203 15.73 3.40 4.59
CA ARG A 203 14.43 3.73 5.26
C ARG A 203 13.13 3.44 4.52
N TYR A 204 13.08 3.41 3.18
CA TYR A 204 11.79 3.27 2.47
C TYR A 204 11.81 2.43 1.18
N ASN A 205 12.87 1.64 0.91
CA ASN A 205 13.04 0.71 -0.24
C ASN A 205 11.86 0.70 -1.23
N LEU A 206 11.68 1.78 -1.99
CA LEU A 206 10.63 1.83 -2.99
C LEU A 206 11.06 0.86 -4.08
N PRO A 207 10.17 -0.06 -4.49
CA PRO A 207 10.51 -0.96 -5.57
C PRO A 207 10.78 -0.14 -6.82
N ILE A 208 11.69 -0.62 -7.68
CA ILE A 208 12.03 0.04 -8.95
C ILE A 208 10.80 0.27 -9.83
N SER A 209 9.76 -0.55 -9.64
CA SER A 209 8.44 -0.42 -10.27
C SER A 209 7.78 0.94 -9.99
N SER A 210 7.98 1.55 -8.81
CA SER A 210 7.45 2.88 -8.50
C SER A 210 7.98 3.96 -9.44
N TYR A 211 9.21 3.82 -9.94
CA TYR A 211 9.83 4.81 -10.83
C TYR A 211 9.31 4.72 -12.29
N TYR A 212 8.60 3.65 -12.67
CA TYR A 212 8.03 3.56 -14.03
C TYR A 212 7.00 4.64 -14.32
N ARG A 213 6.32 5.17 -13.28
CA ARG A 213 5.36 6.28 -13.42
C ARG A 213 5.98 7.51 -14.08
N ILE A 214 7.27 7.72 -13.84
CA ILE A 214 8.04 8.82 -14.41
C ILE A 214 8.20 8.63 -15.91
N PHE A 215 8.40 7.40 -16.37
CA PHE A 215 8.71 7.06 -17.76
C PHE A 215 7.48 6.79 -18.63
N LEU A 216 6.27 7.08 -18.15
CA LEU A 216 5.03 6.80 -18.90
C LEU A 216 5.03 7.44 -20.28
N ALA A 217 5.63 8.63 -20.44
CA ALA A 217 5.71 9.31 -21.75
C ALA A 217 6.58 8.54 -22.78
N ASP A 218 7.61 7.82 -22.31
CA ASP A 218 8.48 6.96 -23.13
C ASP A 218 7.88 5.56 -23.32
N ILE A 219 7.22 5.03 -22.29
CA ILE A 219 6.60 3.69 -22.31
C ILE A 219 5.34 3.66 -23.18
N LEU A 220 4.57 4.75 -23.19
CA LEU A 220 3.31 4.91 -23.91
C LEU A 220 3.44 6.06 -24.94
N PRO A 221 4.18 5.87 -26.05
CA PRO A 221 4.52 6.96 -26.98
C PRO A 221 3.30 7.56 -27.69
N ASN A 222 2.19 6.81 -27.76
CA ASN A 222 0.95 7.23 -28.44
C ASN A 222 -0.13 7.76 -27.47
N VAL A 223 0.17 7.85 -26.17
CA VAL A 223 -0.75 8.35 -25.16
C VAL A 223 -0.31 9.76 -24.77
N ASP A 224 -1.16 10.75 -24.98
CA ASP A 224 -0.88 12.17 -24.70
C ASP A 224 -1.30 12.61 -23.29
N ARG A 225 -2.32 11.96 -22.71
CA ARG A 225 -2.83 12.23 -21.37
C ARG A 225 -2.99 10.92 -20.62
N ILE A 226 -2.69 10.89 -19.32
CA ILE A 226 -2.92 9.70 -18.50
C ILE A 226 -3.21 10.05 -17.04
N ILE A 227 -4.06 9.27 -16.39
CA ILE A 227 -4.19 9.24 -14.92
C ILE A 227 -3.27 8.14 -14.40
N TYR A 228 -2.27 8.49 -13.62
CA TYR A 228 -1.52 7.50 -12.85
C TYR A 228 -2.21 7.25 -11.50
N LEU A 229 -2.35 5.97 -11.13
CA LEU A 229 -2.86 5.54 -9.83
C LEU A 229 -1.90 4.53 -9.20
N ASP A 230 -1.55 4.73 -7.93
CA ASP A 230 -0.98 3.67 -7.10
C ASP A 230 -2.00 2.53 -6.93
N VAL A 231 -1.54 1.29 -6.82
CA VAL A 231 -2.42 0.11 -6.78
C VAL A 231 -3.15 -0.08 -5.46
N ASP A 232 -2.70 0.59 -4.40
CA ASP A 232 -3.32 0.59 -3.08
C ASP A 232 -4.30 1.77 -2.91
N VAL A 233 -5.02 2.12 -3.98
CA VAL A 233 -6.16 3.03 -3.96
C VAL A 233 -7.47 2.31 -4.29
N LEU A 234 -8.59 2.92 -3.91
CA LEU A 234 -9.93 2.60 -4.44
C LEU A 234 -10.53 3.87 -5.04
N ALA A 235 -11.00 3.78 -6.29
CA ALA A 235 -11.78 4.81 -6.95
C ALA A 235 -13.26 4.59 -6.64
N ILE A 236 -13.80 5.38 -5.72
CA ILE A 236 -15.21 5.34 -5.29
C ILE A 236 -16.04 6.52 -5.84
N GLY A 237 -15.43 7.35 -6.70
CA GLY A 237 -16.08 8.37 -7.50
C GLY A 237 -15.79 8.18 -9.00
N ASP A 238 -16.56 8.86 -9.84
CA ASP A 238 -16.46 8.75 -11.31
C ASP A 238 -15.19 9.44 -11.83
N LEU A 239 -14.23 8.66 -12.36
CA LEU A 239 -12.97 9.21 -12.89
C LEU A 239 -13.15 10.14 -14.09
N THR A 240 -14.32 10.18 -14.73
CA THR A 240 -14.64 11.11 -15.83
C THR A 240 -14.40 12.56 -15.42
N GLU A 241 -14.77 12.92 -14.18
CA GLU A 241 -14.55 14.28 -13.68
C GLU A 241 -13.04 14.58 -13.54
N LEU A 242 -12.26 13.65 -12.97
CA LEU A 242 -10.81 13.82 -12.84
C LEU A 242 -10.14 13.93 -14.21
N TRP A 243 -10.54 13.09 -15.16
CA TRP A 243 -10.02 13.05 -16.53
C TRP A 243 -10.18 14.38 -17.27
N HIS A 244 -11.29 15.08 -17.05
CA HIS A 244 -11.59 16.37 -17.68
C HIS A 244 -10.99 17.58 -16.98
N THR A 245 -10.17 17.38 -15.93
CA THR A 245 -9.47 18.48 -15.26
C THR A 245 -8.60 19.25 -16.26
N ASP A 246 -8.74 20.57 -16.28
CA ASP A 246 -7.81 21.47 -16.99
C ASP A 246 -6.51 21.58 -16.19
N LEU A 247 -5.40 21.22 -16.83
CA LEU A 247 -4.07 21.32 -16.23
C LEU A 247 -3.53 22.77 -16.27
N GLU A 248 -4.21 23.69 -16.96
CA GLU A 248 -3.85 25.12 -17.00
C GLU A 248 -2.40 25.35 -17.49
N GLY A 249 -1.96 24.52 -18.44
CA GLY A 249 -0.61 24.53 -18.99
C GLY A 249 0.47 23.86 -18.15
N ASN A 250 0.11 23.30 -16.98
CA ASN A 250 1.01 22.51 -16.12
C ASN A 250 1.31 21.14 -16.73
N PHE A 251 2.40 20.53 -16.28
CA PHE A 251 2.81 19.18 -16.70
C PHE A 251 1.98 18.10 -16.03
N LEU A 252 1.54 18.34 -14.79
CA LEU A 252 0.78 17.39 -14.00
C LEU A 252 -0.21 18.06 -13.07
N ALA A 253 -1.21 17.30 -12.62
CA ALA A 253 -2.04 17.64 -11.46
C ALA A 253 -1.92 16.58 -10.37
N ALA A 254 -1.97 17.01 -9.11
CA ALA A 254 -1.82 16.14 -7.94
C ALA A 254 -2.52 16.72 -6.70
N CYS A 255 -2.81 15.89 -5.70
CA CYS A 255 -3.37 16.31 -4.42
C CYS A 255 -2.28 16.57 -3.38
N LEU A 256 -2.50 17.52 -2.48
CA LEU A 256 -1.61 17.77 -1.34
C LEU A 256 -1.45 16.53 -0.44
N ASP A 257 -0.24 16.28 0.03
CA ASP A 257 0.02 15.30 1.08
C ASP A 257 -0.14 15.95 2.45
N GLU A 258 -1.36 15.92 2.99
CA GLU A 258 -1.64 16.55 4.27
C GLU A 258 -0.95 15.87 5.47
N GLN A 259 -0.48 14.62 5.33
CA GLN A 259 0.30 13.92 6.34
C GLN A 259 1.75 14.40 6.38
N ALA A 260 2.30 14.79 5.22
CA ALA A 260 3.62 15.41 5.14
C ALA A 260 3.73 16.72 5.96
N PHE A 261 2.59 17.32 6.35
CA PHE A 261 2.57 18.55 7.15
C PHE A 261 2.84 18.34 8.65
N THR A 262 2.55 17.14 9.18
CA THR A 262 2.58 16.85 10.63
C THR A 262 3.88 16.19 11.09
N LYS A 263 4.56 15.41 10.24
CA LYS A 263 5.87 14.83 10.55
C LYS A 263 6.98 15.86 10.31
N SER A 264 7.29 16.64 11.34
CA SER A 264 8.45 17.55 11.36
C SER A 264 9.72 16.80 10.94
N GLY A 265 10.19 17.03 9.71
CA GLY A 265 11.47 16.53 9.22
C GLY A 265 11.46 15.43 8.15
N THR A 266 10.31 15.04 7.59
CA THR A 266 10.28 14.01 6.53
C THR A 266 10.22 14.57 5.10
N ASN A 267 9.50 15.67 4.89
CA ASN A 267 9.33 16.31 3.59
C ASN A 267 10.49 17.27 3.27
N ILE A 268 11.00 17.20 2.04
CA ILE A 268 12.12 18.00 1.54
C ILE A 268 11.78 19.46 1.19
N LEU A 269 10.52 19.79 0.89
CA LEU A 269 10.05 21.14 0.54
C LEU A 269 9.91 22.06 1.77
N GLN A 270 10.89 22.11 2.65
CA GLN A 270 10.84 23.03 3.79
C GLN A 270 11.34 24.42 3.39
N PRO A 271 10.66 25.51 3.81
CA PRO A 271 9.35 25.66 4.47
C PRO A 271 8.05 25.60 3.62
N ARG A 272 8.10 25.48 2.29
CA ARG A 272 6.88 25.32 1.42
C ARG A 272 6.16 23.96 1.60
N ARG A 273 6.27 23.34 2.77
CA ARG A 273 5.73 22.00 3.05
C ARG A 273 4.25 21.87 2.77
N ARG A 274 3.48 22.97 2.84
CA ARG A 274 2.03 23.04 2.59
C ARG A 274 1.63 22.87 1.12
N GLU A 275 2.60 22.88 0.22
CA GLU A 275 2.40 22.75 -1.22
C GLU A 275 2.85 21.38 -1.74
N TYR A 276 3.37 20.55 -0.85
CA TYR A 276 3.89 19.24 -1.20
C TYR A 276 2.75 18.28 -1.49
N PHE A 277 2.81 17.62 -2.64
CA PHE A 277 1.79 16.71 -3.14
C PHE A 277 2.17 15.24 -2.96
N ASN A 278 1.14 14.40 -2.83
CA ASN A 278 1.28 12.95 -2.85
C ASN A 278 1.37 12.46 -4.30
N SER A 279 2.27 11.51 -4.56
CA SER A 279 2.57 11.01 -5.92
C SER A 279 1.70 9.83 -6.37
N GLY A 280 0.78 9.35 -5.53
CA GLY A 280 -0.03 8.16 -5.82
C GLY A 280 -1.26 8.39 -6.68
N VAL A 281 -1.65 9.65 -6.91
CA VAL A 281 -2.68 10.02 -7.89
C VAL A 281 -2.20 11.23 -8.67
N LEU A 282 -1.91 11.04 -9.96
CA LEU A 282 -1.41 12.09 -10.85
C LEU A 282 -2.22 12.13 -12.14
N VAL A 283 -2.54 13.32 -12.64
CA VAL A 283 -2.99 13.50 -14.03
C VAL A 283 -1.83 14.10 -14.81
N LEU A 284 -1.35 13.42 -15.85
CA LEU A 284 -0.11 13.79 -16.56
C LEU A 284 -0.38 14.20 -18.01
N ASP A 285 0.27 15.27 -18.45
CA ASP A 285 0.36 15.66 -19.86
C ASP A 285 1.61 15.06 -20.51
N LEU A 286 1.51 13.82 -20.97
CA LEU A 286 2.62 13.11 -21.61
C LEU A 286 3.08 13.77 -22.91
N PHE A 287 2.20 14.52 -23.59
CA PHE A 287 2.58 15.31 -24.76
C PHE A 287 3.58 16.41 -24.38
N LEU A 288 3.33 17.18 -23.30
CA LEU A 288 4.28 18.18 -22.83
C LEU A 288 5.60 17.56 -22.35
N PHE A 289 5.54 16.40 -21.70
CA PHE A 289 6.75 15.66 -21.30
C PHE A 289 7.63 15.33 -22.51
N ARG A 290 7.04 14.83 -23.60
CA ARG A 290 7.76 14.56 -24.86
C ARG A 290 8.25 15.83 -25.53
N LYS A 291 7.36 16.83 -25.68
CA LYS A 291 7.65 18.11 -26.35
C LYS A 291 8.87 18.83 -25.77
N TYR A 292 9.01 18.79 -24.45
CA TYR A 292 10.09 19.47 -23.73
C TYR A 292 11.19 18.53 -23.22
N ASN A 293 11.21 17.26 -23.66
CA ASN A 293 12.23 16.27 -23.29
C ASN A 293 12.41 16.08 -21.77
N ILE A 294 11.30 16.20 -21.02
CA ILE A 294 11.30 16.22 -19.55
C ILE A 294 11.85 14.92 -18.95
N ILE A 295 11.55 13.78 -19.58
CA ILE A 295 11.97 12.46 -19.08
C ILE A 295 13.49 12.37 -18.94
N ASN A 296 14.24 12.83 -19.95
CA ASN A 296 15.68 12.72 -19.93
C ASN A 296 16.30 13.69 -18.91
N GLU A 297 15.83 14.94 -18.87
CA GLU A 297 16.33 15.93 -17.90
C GLU A 297 16.00 15.53 -16.45
N PHE A 298 14.79 15.00 -16.21
CA PHE A 298 14.40 14.56 -14.88
C PHE A 298 15.11 13.27 -14.46
N PHE A 299 15.39 12.37 -15.40
CA PHE A 299 16.17 11.17 -15.11
C PHE A 299 17.61 11.49 -14.70
N ASP A 300 18.28 12.44 -15.36
CA ASP A 300 19.61 12.89 -14.96
C ASP A 300 19.57 13.54 -13.57
N TYR A 301 18.52 14.32 -13.28
CA TYR A 301 18.26 14.85 -11.94
C TYR A 301 18.14 13.73 -10.90
N LEU A 302 17.35 12.68 -11.16
CA LEU A 302 17.17 11.55 -10.24
C LEU A 302 18.48 10.81 -9.94
N ILE A 303 19.31 10.56 -10.96
CA ILE A 303 20.62 9.90 -10.77
C ILE A 303 21.47 10.70 -9.76
N ASP A 304 21.43 12.03 -9.85
CA ASP A 304 22.26 12.92 -9.04
C ASP A 304 21.80 13.04 -7.57
N THR A 305 20.49 12.85 -7.31
CA THR A 305 19.85 13.35 -6.09
C THR A 305 19.09 12.30 -5.29
N THR A 306 18.77 11.12 -5.84
CA THR A 306 17.82 10.19 -5.18
C THR A 306 18.26 9.73 -3.79
N ASP A 307 19.56 9.57 -3.56
CA ASP A 307 20.12 9.22 -2.24
C ASP A 307 19.97 10.31 -1.18
N LEU A 308 19.57 11.53 -1.58
CA LEU A 308 19.28 12.64 -0.69
C LEU A 308 17.81 12.70 -0.26
N TYR A 309 16.94 11.82 -0.76
CA TYR A 309 15.50 11.87 -0.50
C TYR A 309 15.06 10.85 0.56
N ASN A 310 14.01 11.22 1.30
CA ASN A 310 13.38 10.33 2.26
C ASN A 310 12.22 9.56 1.61
N LEU A 311 11.43 10.24 0.77
CA LEU A 311 10.24 9.70 0.11
C LEU A 311 10.48 9.44 -1.39
N GLY A 312 11.74 9.15 -1.76
CA GLY A 312 12.14 8.71 -3.10
C GLY A 312 11.68 9.63 -4.23
N ASP A 313 10.96 9.05 -5.19
CA ASP A 313 10.44 9.77 -6.36
C ASP A 313 9.44 10.87 -6.01
N GLN A 314 8.67 10.72 -4.92
CA GLN A 314 7.74 11.76 -4.48
C GLN A 314 8.48 13.07 -4.12
N ASP A 315 9.59 12.98 -3.38
CA ASP A 315 10.42 14.14 -3.06
C ASP A 315 11.02 14.76 -4.33
N ALA A 316 11.48 13.91 -5.26
CA ALA A 316 12.05 14.35 -6.52
C ALA A 316 11.02 15.09 -7.39
N LEU A 317 9.80 14.54 -7.53
CA LEU A 317 8.70 15.13 -8.27
C LEU A 317 8.31 16.48 -7.70
N ASN A 318 8.18 16.57 -6.37
CA ASN A 318 7.83 17.81 -5.67
C ASN A 318 8.86 18.93 -5.87
N LEU A 319 10.16 18.60 -5.90
CA LEU A 319 11.22 19.59 -6.16
C LEU A 319 11.32 19.95 -7.65
N TYR A 320 11.24 18.96 -8.54
CA TYR A 320 11.47 19.17 -9.96
C TYR A 320 10.30 19.88 -10.65
N PHE A 321 9.06 19.61 -10.22
CA PHE A 321 7.83 20.22 -10.76
C PHE A 321 7.23 21.30 -9.85
N LEU A 322 8.02 21.85 -8.92
CA LEU A 322 7.56 22.95 -8.09
C LEU A 322 7.06 24.11 -8.96
N ASP A 323 5.86 24.63 -8.63
CA ASP A 323 5.13 25.65 -9.41
C ASP A 323 4.79 25.26 -10.87
N ALA A 324 4.94 23.98 -11.22
CA ALA A 324 4.57 23.40 -12.51
C ALA A 324 3.55 22.26 -12.36
N VAL A 325 2.78 22.29 -11.26
CA VAL A 325 1.75 21.34 -10.87
C VAL A 325 0.42 22.06 -10.61
N LYS A 326 -0.67 21.49 -11.10
CA LYS A 326 -2.04 21.88 -10.73
C LYS A 326 -2.45 21.14 -9.46
N LEU A 327 -2.83 21.86 -8.40
CA LEU A 327 -3.35 21.24 -7.19
C LEU A 327 -4.81 20.81 -7.38
N LEU A 328 -5.09 19.55 -7.06
CA LEU A 328 -6.42 18.94 -7.04
C LEU A 328 -7.04 19.03 -5.65
N ASP A 329 -8.37 18.92 -5.60
CA ASP A 329 -9.10 18.72 -4.35
C ASP A 329 -8.66 17.41 -3.66
N SER A 330 -8.56 17.40 -2.33
CA SER A 330 -8.06 16.25 -1.57
C SER A 330 -8.99 15.03 -1.61
N SER A 331 -10.25 15.18 -2.05
CA SER A 331 -11.16 14.06 -2.29
C SER A 331 -10.65 13.08 -3.36
N TRP A 332 -9.75 13.52 -4.26
CA TRP A 332 -9.13 12.68 -5.30
C TRP A 332 -7.90 11.91 -4.81
N ASN A 333 -7.45 12.08 -3.56
CA ASN A 333 -6.36 11.29 -2.98
C ASN A 333 -6.45 11.32 -1.46
N TYR A 334 -7.53 10.75 -0.93
CA TYR A 334 -7.82 10.78 0.50
C TYR A 334 -6.98 9.74 1.24
N GLY A 335 -6.05 10.18 2.08
CA GLY A 335 -5.23 9.29 2.91
C GLY A 335 -6.00 8.65 4.05
N VAL A 336 -6.24 7.34 3.96
CA VAL A 336 -7.02 6.55 4.94
C VAL A 336 -6.43 6.66 6.35
N TYR A 337 -5.10 6.61 6.48
CA TYR A 337 -4.39 6.65 7.77
C TYR A 337 -4.08 8.06 8.28
N SER A 338 -4.66 9.10 7.68
CA SER A 338 -4.48 10.48 8.13
C SER A 338 -5.31 10.75 9.38
N HIS A 339 -4.66 11.11 10.49
CA HIS A 339 -5.31 11.46 11.77
C HIS A 339 -6.09 12.78 11.74
N LYS A 340 -5.95 13.58 10.68
CA LYS A 340 -6.79 14.77 10.53
C LYS A 340 -8.22 14.31 10.21
N LYS A 341 -9.16 14.65 11.09
CA LYS A 341 -10.58 14.72 10.72
C LYS A 341 -10.66 15.67 9.53
N TYR A 342 -10.80 15.14 8.32
CA TYR A 342 -11.39 15.87 7.23
C TYR A 342 -12.84 16.15 7.62
N THR A 343 -13.05 17.18 8.43
CA THR A 343 -14.35 17.74 8.69
C THR A 343 -14.79 18.39 7.38
N GLY A 344 -15.65 17.73 6.61
CA GLY A 344 -16.26 18.33 5.41
C GLY A 344 -16.10 17.59 4.09
N VAL A 345 -15.43 16.44 4.01
CA VAL A 345 -15.45 15.65 2.76
C VAL A 345 -16.65 14.73 2.77
N SER A 346 -17.82 15.26 2.39
CA SER A 346 -19.04 14.47 2.18
C SER A 346 -18.97 13.59 0.94
N ASN A 347 -17.97 13.79 0.06
CA ASN A 347 -17.81 13.07 -1.21
C ASN A 347 -16.34 12.69 -1.45
N ILE A 348 -15.80 11.73 -0.71
CA ILE A 348 -14.49 11.14 -1.03
C ILE A 348 -14.61 10.41 -2.37
N LYS A 349 -13.65 10.60 -3.29
CA LYS A 349 -13.67 9.99 -4.63
C LYS A 349 -12.58 8.96 -4.82
N ILE A 350 -11.42 9.15 -4.21
CA ILE A 350 -10.36 8.13 -4.18
C ILE A 350 -9.86 7.98 -2.75
N LEU A 351 -9.91 6.75 -2.24
CA LEU A 351 -9.31 6.36 -0.96
C LEU A 351 -7.93 5.78 -1.22
N HIS A 352 -6.90 6.31 -0.56
CA HIS A 352 -5.53 5.86 -0.72
C HIS A 352 -5.01 5.26 0.60
N TYR A 353 -4.63 3.99 0.56
CA TYR A 353 -4.17 3.19 1.70
C TYR A 353 -2.64 3.26 1.85
N PHE A 354 -2.09 4.48 1.74
CA PHE A 354 -0.65 4.70 1.86
C PHE A 354 -0.18 4.52 3.31
N SER A 355 0.28 3.32 3.64
CA SER A 355 1.12 3.00 4.81
C SER A 355 1.60 1.54 4.76
N PHE A 356 2.29 1.09 5.81
CA PHE A 356 2.61 -0.33 6.05
C PHE A 356 1.38 -1.19 6.41
N ALA A 357 0.33 -0.58 6.97
CA ALA A 357 -0.94 -1.24 7.21
C ALA A 357 -1.67 -1.33 5.87
N LYS A 358 -1.63 -2.51 5.24
CA LYS A 358 -2.37 -2.79 4.00
C LYS A 358 -3.73 -3.40 4.35
N PRO A 359 -4.79 -3.10 3.58
CA PRO A 359 -6.17 -3.51 3.94
C PRO A 359 -6.39 -5.04 3.93
N LEU A 360 -5.57 -5.79 3.19
CA LEU A 360 -5.56 -7.25 3.18
C LEU A 360 -4.74 -7.88 4.33
N ARG A 361 -4.14 -7.06 5.20
CA ARG A 361 -3.42 -7.52 6.41
C ARG A 361 -4.30 -7.41 7.65
N ASN A 362 -3.92 -8.14 8.69
CA ASN A 362 -4.62 -8.13 9.98
C ASN A 362 -4.50 -6.74 10.64
N LEU A 363 -5.64 -6.16 11.06
CA LEU A 363 -5.72 -4.82 11.65
C LEU A 363 -5.53 -4.79 13.17
N TYR A 364 -5.68 -5.93 13.86
CA TYR A 364 -5.78 -5.96 15.33
C TYR A 364 -4.52 -5.44 16.02
N SER A 365 -3.36 -5.54 15.37
CA SER A 365 -2.09 -5.03 15.86
C SER A 365 -1.81 -3.55 15.50
N TYR A 366 -2.66 -2.88 14.71
CA TYR A 366 -2.26 -1.61 14.06
C TYR A 366 -3.26 -0.45 14.15
N VAL A 367 -4.56 -0.68 14.39
CA VAL A 367 -5.56 0.41 14.21
C VAL A 367 -6.67 0.38 15.26
N ALA A 368 -6.63 1.36 16.18
CA ALA A 368 -7.73 1.59 17.14
C ALA A 368 -8.89 2.44 16.57
N ASP A 369 -8.66 3.21 15.51
CA ASP A 369 -9.61 4.20 14.96
C ASP A 369 -10.71 3.55 14.09
N ASP A 370 -11.98 3.73 14.47
CA ASP A 370 -13.14 3.14 13.79
C ASP A 370 -13.36 3.66 12.36
N LYS A 371 -12.95 4.90 12.07
CA LYS A 371 -13.01 5.44 10.70
C LYS A 371 -12.02 4.72 9.79
N ILE A 372 -10.82 4.42 10.29
CA ILE A 372 -9.84 3.66 9.52
C ILE A 372 -10.33 2.23 9.32
N LYS A 373 -10.91 1.60 10.35
CA LYS A 373 -11.51 0.26 10.23
C LYS A 373 -12.58 0.24 9.14
N SER A 374 -13.50 1.21 9.11
CA SER A 374 -14.58 1.22 8.10
C SER A 374 -14.06 1.35 6.67
N PHE A 375 -13.02 2.16 6.42
CA PHE A 375 -12.36 2.22 5.11
C PHE A 375 -11.67 0.91 4.72
N VAL A 376 -11.04 0.22 5.67
CA VAL A 376 -10.44 -1.09 5.38
C VAL A 376 -11.53 -2.14 5.10
N GLN A 377 -12.63 -2.13 5.83
CA GLN A 377 -13.75 -3.03 5.54
C GLN A 377 -14.38 -2.72 4.17
N LEU A 378 -14.43 -1.45 3.77
CA LEU A 378 -14.83 -1.09 2.41
C LEU A 378 -13.89 -1.71 1.36
N TYR A 379 -12.57 -1.68 1.58
CA TYR A 379 -11.64 -2.38 0.69
C TYR A 379 -11.91 -3.87 0.60
N ARG A 380 -12.07 -4.53 1.74
CA ARG A 380 -12.36 -5.98 1.80
C ARG A 380 -13.68 -6.34 1.14
N ARG A 381 -14.69 -5.47 1.22
CA ARG A 381 -15.93 -5.61 0.45
C ARG A 381 -15.66 -5.63 -1.06
N TYR A 382 -14.85 -4.72 -1.59
CA TYR A 382 -14.56 -4.68 -3.04
C TYR A 382 -13.73 -5.89 -3.47
N TYR A 383 -12.77 -6.30 -2.64
CA TYR A 383 -12.01 -7.52 -2.86
C TYR A 383 -12.91 -8.77 -2.92
N TYR A 384 -13.87 -8.89 -1.99
CA TYR A 384 -14.88 -9.94 -1.99
C TYR A 384 -15.80 -9.87 -3.22
N GLU A 385 -16.39 -8.70 -3.50
CA GLU A 385 -17.31 -8.51 -4.61
C GLU A 385 -16.64 -8.80 -5.96
N LEU A 386 -15.39 -8.36 -6.16
CA LEU A 386 -14.60 -8.70 -7.34
C LEU A 386 -14.53 -10.21 -7.54
N ALA A 387 -14.16 -10.96 -6.51
CA ALA A 387 -14.00 -12.40 -6.64
C ALA A 387 -15.30 -13.12 -6.99
N GLN A 388 -16.43 -12.65 -6.44
CA GLN A 388 -17.75 -13.15 -6.84
C GLN A 388 -18.10 -12.75 -8.28
N PHE A 389 -17.73 -11.53 -8.70
CA PHE A 389 -18.02 -11.01 -10.03
C PHE A 389 -17.26 -11.76 -11.13
N ILE A 390 -15.98 -12.04 -10.92
CA ILE A 390 -15.14 -12.69 -11.92
C ILE A 390 -15.22 -14.22 -11.90
N ASP A 391 -15.84 -14.83 -10.88
CA ASP A 391 -15.79 -16.28 -10.64
C ASP A 391 -14.34 -16.78 -10.65
N TYR A 392 -13.55 -16.26 -9.70
CA TYR A 392 -12.11 -16.41 -9.71
C TYR A 392 -11.70 -17.89 -9.70
N LYS A 393 -10.97 -18.30 -10.75
CA LYS A 393 -10.51 -19.68 -10.94
C LYS A 393 -9.73 -20.17 -9.72
N GLY A 394 -10.07 -21.35 -9.20
CA GLY A 394 -9.53 -21.90 -7.97
C GLY A 394 -10.18 -21.39 -6.69
N CYS A 395 -11.19 -20.53 -6.77
CA CYS A 395 -12.02 -20.06 -5.66
C CYS A 395 -13.50 -20.41 -5.85
N GLU A 396 -13.81 -21.44 -6.65
CA GLU A 396 -15.18 -21.85 -6.97
C GLU A 396 -15.93 -22.30 -5.71
N ASN A 397 -15.22 -22.98 -4.79
CA ASN A 397 -15.81 -23.53 -3.59
C ASN A 397 -15.96 -22.49 -2.48
N LYS A 398 -17.16 -22.35 -1.92
CA LYS A 398 -17.37 -21.39 -0.83
C LYS A 398 -16.98 -21.98 0.53
N VAL A 399 -16.26 -21.20 1.34
CA VAL A 399 -15.95 -21.56 2.74
C VAL A 399 -16.91 -20.82 3.67
N SER A 400 -17.76 -21.54 4.40
CA SER A 400 -18.55 -20.97 5.48
C SER A 400 -17.85 -21.18 6.82
N THR A 401 -17.38 -20.10 7.41
CA THR A 401 -16.83 -20.09 8.76
C THR A 401 -17.94 -19.89 9.77
N ILE A 402 -18.08 -20.80 10.72
CA ILE A 402 -18.98 -20.65 11.87
C ILE A 402 -18.13 -20.22 13.06
N ILE A 403 -18.35 -19.00 13.55
CA ILE A 403 -17.66 -18.44 14.71
C ILE A 403 -18.60 -18.44 15.92
N THR A 404 -18.21 -19.06 17.03
CA THR A 404 -18.95 -18.96 18.30
C THR A 404 -18.34 -17.85 19.16
N ALA A 405 -19.15 -16.85 19.53
CA ALA A 405 -18.73 -15.72 20.34
C ALA A 405 -19.25 -15.83 21.77
N HIS A 406 -18.33 -15.92 22.74
CA HIS A 406 -18.65 -16.07 24.17
C HIS A 406 -18.48 -14.77 24.97
N SER A 407 -17.67 -13.83 24.48
CA SER A 407 -17.41 -12.51 25.06
C SER A 407 -17.08 -11.49 23.97
N ASP A 408 -17.19 -10.21 24.32
CA ASP A 408 -16.85 -9.10 23.42
C ASP A 408 -15.33 -8.90 23.27
N ASP A 409 -14.58 -9.10 24.35
CA ASP A 409 -13.19 -8.63 24.48
C ASP A 409 -12.23 -9.25 23.45
N ASP A 410 -12.42 -10.53 23.11
CA ASP A 410 -11.54 -11.27 22.18
C ASP A 410 -12.20 -11.66 20.86
N PHE A 411 -13.52 -11.45 20.73
CA PHE A 411 -14.25 -11.85 19.53
C PHE A 411 -13.74 -11.14 18.28
N PHE A 412 -13.43 -9.85 18.37
CA PHE A 412 -12.97 -9.09 17.21
C PHE A 412 -11.60 -9.54 16.69
N LYS A 413 -10.73 -10.08 17.55
CA LYS A 413 -9.47 -10.71 17.12
C LYS A 413 -9.75 -11.97 16.27
N SER A 414 -10.68 -12.79 16.74
CA SER A 414 -11.13 -14.00 16.07
C SER A 414 -11.77 -13.67 14.71
N LEU A 415 -12.72 -12.73 14.69
CA LEU A 415 -13.39 -12.27 13.46
C LEU A 415 -12.40 -11.66 12.46
N GLU A 416 -11.49 -10.80 12.93
CA GLU A 416 -10.49 -10.15 12.08
C GLU A 416 -9.58 -11.18 11.39
N SER A 417 -9.21 -12.26 12.07
CA SER A 417 -8.41 -13.36 11.49
C SER A 417 -9.09 -14.07 10.32
N ILE A 418 -10.43 -14.04 10.26
CA ILE A 418 -11.23 -14.58 9.15
C ILE A 418 -11.44 -13.52 8.06
N LEU A 419 -11.68 -12.27 8.45
CA LEU A 419 -11.84 -11.16 7.53
C LEU A 419 -10.59 -10.93 6.68
N CYS A 420 -9.39 -11.07 7.26
CA CYS A 420 -8.12 -10.91 6.55
C CYS A 420 -7.70 -12.12 5.70
N GLN A 421 -8.48 -13.21 5.67
CA GLN A 421 -8.18 -14.34 4.79
C GLN A 421 -8.18 -13.90 3.32
N THR A 422 -7.12 -14.18 2.58
CA THR A 422 -6.98 -13.84 1.15
C THR A 422 -7.92 -14.63 0.27
N TYR A 423 -8.36 -15.81 0.71
CA TYR A 423 -9.41 -16.58 0.06
C TYR A 423 -10.72 -15.78 0.03
N PRO A 424 -11.19 -15.39 -1.16
CA PRO A 424 -12.25 -14.39 -1.24
C PRO A 424 -13.65 -15.00 -1.18
N ASN A 425 -13.85 -16.26 -1.58
CA ASN A 425 -15.17 -16.89 -1.62
C ASN A 425 -15.56 -17.45 -0.24
N LYS A 426 -15.88 -16.55 0.69
CA LYS A 426 -16.18 -16.89 2.09
C LYS A 426 -17.50 -16.34 2.59
N GLU A 427 -18.09 -17.04 3.54
CA GLU A 427 -19.24 -16.63 4.34
C GLU A 427 -18.85 -16.73 5.81
N ILE A 428 -19.28 -15.78 6.64
CA ILE A 428 -18.98 -15.78 8.07
C ILE A 428 -20.31 -15.80 8.83
N ILE A 429 -20.55 -16.86 9.60
CA ILE A 429 -21.74 -17.02 10.43
C ILE A 429 -21.32 -16.85 11.89
N ILE A 430 -21.78 -15.78 12.52
CA ILE A 430 -21.48 -15.45 13.91
C ILE A 430 -22.63 -15.96 14.78
N LEU A 431 -22.30 -16.86 15.71
CA LEU A 431 -23.19 -17.34 16.76
C LEU A 431 -22.87 -16.59 18.05
N ASP A 432 -23.69 -15.59 18.37
CA ASP A 432 -23.51 -14.77 19.55
C ASP A 432 -24.20 -15.41 20.76
N THR A 433 -23.38 -15.78 21.75
CA THR A 433 -23.81 -16.42 23.00
C THR A 433 -23.69 -15.50 24.21
N THR A 434 -23.31 -14.24 23.99
CA THR A 434 -23.22 -13.20 25.03
C THR A 434 -24.59 -12.86 25.59
N THR A 435 -24.64 -12.32 26.81
CA THR A 435 -25.89 -11.93 27.47
C THR A 435 -26.40 -10.55 27.05
N GLY A 436 -25.52 -9.66 26.57
CA GLY A 436 -25.86 -8.28 26.16
C GLY A 436 -26.05 -8.12 24.64
N ASP A 437 -26.34 -6.89 24.20
CA ASP A 437 -26.50 -6.54 22.79
C ASP A 437 -25.30 -5.77 22.20
N GLU A 438 -24.24 -5.53 22.99
CA GLU A 438 -23.06 -4.75 22.54
C GLU A 438 -22.38 -5.37 21.31
N LEU A 439 -22.17 -6.70 21.33
CA LEU A 439 -21.64 -7.42 20.18
C LEU A 439 -22.56 -7.32 18.95
N LYS A 440 -23.88 -7.42 19.17
CA LYS A 440 -24.88 -7.31 18.12
C LYS A 440 -24.78 -5.97 17.40
N GLU A 441 -24.78 -4.87 18.14
CA GLU A 441 -24.69 -3.51 17.57
C GLU A 441 -23.44 -3.35 16.72
N LYS A 442 -22.28 -3.79 17.23
CA LYS A 442 -20.99 -3.72 16.50
C LYS A 442 -21.00 -4.57 15.23
N VAL A 443 -21.58 -5.77 15.27
CA VAL A 443 -21.68 -6.67 14.10
C VAL A 443 -22.69 -6.15 13.08
N GLU A 444 -23.82 -5.56 13.50
CA GLU A 444 -24.81 -4.97 12.61
C GLU A 444 -24.22 -3.81 11.78
N GLU A 445 -23.35 -2.97 12.38
CA GLU A 445 -22.61 -1.95 11.61
C GLU A 445 -21.66 -2.58 10.58
N LEU A 446 -20.98 -3.68 10.92
CA LEU A 446 -20.13 -4.41 9.97
C LEU A 446 -20.95 -5.02 8.83
N MET A 447 -22.14 -5.56 9.10
CA MET A 447 -23.02 -6.16 8.09
C MET A 447 -23.51 -5.16 7.04
N LYS A 448 -23.62 -3.86 7.39
CA LYS A 448 -23.93 -2.80 6.41
C LYS A 448 -22.84 -2.65 5.34
N ILE A 449 -21.59 -2.98 5.69
CA ILE A 449 -20.43 -2.88 4.82
C ILE A 449 -20.10 -4.24 4.19
N LEU A 450 -20.21 -5.33 4.95
CA LEU A 450 -19.75 -6.67 4.61
C LEU A 450 -20.94 -7.63 4.43
N PRO A 451 -21.43 -7.83 3.19
CA PRO A 451 -22.67 -8.58 2.94
C PRO A 451 -22.56 -10.10 3.13
N TYR A 452 -21.35 -10.61 3.40
CA TYR A 452 -21.06 -12.02 3.62
C TYR A 452 -20.99 -12.41 5.10
N ILE A 453 -21.35 -11.48 6.01
CA ILE A 453 -21.53 -11.75 7.43
C ILE A 453 -23.00 -12.05 7.72
N VAL A 454 -23.25 -13.13 8.45
CA VAL A 454 -24.55 -13.53 8.97
C VAL A 454 -24.44 -13.57 10.50
N TYR A 455 -25.29 -12.82 11.18
CA TYR A 455 -25.34 -12.79 12.64
C TYR A 455 -26.55 -13.56 13.17
N ILE A 456 -26.35 -14.35 14.23
CA ILE A 456 -27.39 -15.13 14.88
C ILE A 456 -27.21 -15.04 16.41
N LYS A 457 -28.19 -14.44 17.11
CA LYS A 457 -28.25 -14.47 18.57
C LYS A 457 -28.66 -15.85 19.06
N CYS A 458 -27.95 -16.37 20.05
CA CYS A 458 -28.12 -17.72 20.60
C CYS A 458 -28.39 -17.66 22.10
N ASP A 459 -29.28 -18.52 22.59
CA ASP A 459 -29.33 -18.86 24.03
C ASP A 459 -28.19 -19.85 24.31
N ASN A 460 -27.36 -19.57 25.31
CA ASN A 460 -26.24 -20.42 25.75
C ASN A 460 -26.63 -21.89 25.95
N ARG A 461 -27.89 -22.17 26.32
CA ARG A 461 -28.39 -23.53 26.53
C ARG A 461 -28.58 -24.34 25.24
N ASN A 462 -28.44 -23.72 24.06
CA ASN A 462 -28.77 -24.32 22.76
C ASN A 462 -27.64 -24.18 21.72
N ILE A 463 -26.40 -23.91 22.11
CA ILE A 463 -25.28 -23.68 21.16
C ILE A 463 -25.14 -24.83 20.14
N GLY A 464 -25.27 -26.08 20.58
CA GLY A 464 -25.24 -27.24 19.68
C GLY A 464 -26.31 -27.18 18.58
N LYS A 465 -27.57 -26.93 18.97
CA LYS A 465 -28.67 -26.76 18.02
C LYS A 465 -28.45 -25.56 17.09
N MET A 466 -27.83 -24.50 17.60
CA MET A 466 -27.51 -23.31 16.79
C MET A 466 -26.37 -23.58 15.80
N ARG A 467 -25.37 -24.38 16.16
CA ARG A 467 -24.33 -24.87 15.22
C ARG A 467 -24.95 -25.75 14.14
N GLU A 468 -25.85 -26.67 14.49
CA GLU A 468 -26.59 -27.46 13.50
C GLU A 468 -27.41 -26.57 12.56
N PHE A 469 -28.13 -25.58 13.10
CA PHE A 469 -28.89 -24.61 12.32
C PHE A 469 -27.97 -23.82 11.37
N ALA A 470 -26.83 -23.36 11.85
CA ALA A 470 -25.82 -22.66 11.04
C ALA A 470 -25.26 -23.54 9.92
N ILE A 471 -24.94 -24.81 10.19
CA ILE A 471 -24.48 -25.77 9.19
C ILE A 471 -25.53 -25.94 8.10
N LYS A 472 -26.80 -26.15 8.46
CA LYS A 472 -27.90 -26.32 7.49
C LYS A 472 -28.09 -25.07 6.63
N ARG A 473 -27.98 -23.87 7.23
CA ARG A 473 -28.20 -22.59 6.54
C ARG A 473 -26.99 -22.06 5.78
N SER A 474 -25.78 -22.52 6.10
CA SER A 474 -24.55 -22.13 5.44
C SER A 474 -24.62 -22.32 3.93
N LYS A 475 -23.92 -21.48 3.18
CA LYS A 475 -23.87 -21.54 1.71
C LYS A 475 -22.59 -22.18 1.19
N GLY A 476 -21.65 -22.48 2.07
CA GLY A 476 -20.35 -23.05 1.77
C GLY A 476 -20.42 -24.49 1.32
N ASP A 477 -19.57 -24.84 0.35
CA ASP A 477 -19.21 -26.24 0.07
C ASP A 477 -18.32 -26.79 1.18
N TYR A 478 -17.55 -25.90 1.81
CA TYR A 478 -16.66 -26.21 2.90
C TYR A 478 -17.06 -25.49 4.18
N LEU A 479 -16.82 -26.15 5.32
CA LEU A 479 -17.06 -25.61 6.65
C LEU A 479 -15.75 -25.44 7.41
N TYR A 480 -15.62 -24.35 8.15
CA TYR A 480 -14.57 -24.12 9.12
C TYR A 480 -15.18 -23.64 10.44
N PHE A 481 -14.71 -24.16 11.57
CA PHE A 481 -15.20 -23.78 12.90
C PHE A 481 -14.15 -23.00 13.66
N LEU A 482 -14.57 -21.94 14.35
CA LEU A 482 -13.70 -21.12 15.20
C LEU A 482 -14.46 -20.71 16.47
N ASP A 483 -13.91 -21.03 17.63
CA ASP A 483 -14.48 -20.58 18.90
C ASP A 483 -13.62 -19.45 19.47
N SER A 484 -14.20 -18.27 19.68
CA SER A 484 -13.50 -17.15 20.33
C SER A 484 -13.09 -17.56 21.75
N PRO A 485 -11.84 -17.30 22.21
CA PRO A 485 -10.87 -16.33 21.70
C PRO A 485 -9.83 -16.85 20.68
N ASN A 486 -10.04 -18.04 20.09
CA ASN A 486 -9.11 -18.63 19.11
C ASN A 486 -9.09 -17.85 17.79
N TYR A 487 -7.93 -17.82 17.11
CA TYR A 487 -7.76 -17.05 15.87
C TYR A 487 -6.81 -17.72 14.89
N ILE A 488 -6.86 -17.33 13.62
CA ILE A 488 -5.92 -17.77 12.58
C ILE A 488 -4.72 -16.81 12.54
N ASN A 489 -3.51 -17.35 12.48
CA ASN A 489 -2.28 -16.57 12.45
C ASN A 489 -1.82 -16.21 11.02
N GLU A 490 -2.21 -17.01 10.02
CA GLU A 490 -1.87 -16.79 8.62
C GLU A 490 -3.05 -16.26 7.79
N ASN A 491 -2.83 -15.21 6.98
CA ASN A 491 -3.87 -14.65 6.12
C ASN A 491 -4.20 -15.52 4.89
N ASN A 492 -3.38 -16.49 4.52
CA ASN A 492 -3.63 -17.33 3.33
C ASN A 492 -3.89 -18.80 3.69
N MET A 493 -4.33 -19.06 4.93
CA MET A 493 -4.64 -20.41 5.38
C MET A 493 -5.75 -21.03 4.53
N PHE A 494 -6.84 -20.29 4.29
CA PHE A 494 -7.96 -20.80 3.50
C PHE A 494 -7.58 -21.12 2.06
N ASP A 495 -6.74 -20.30 1.41
CA ASP A 495 -6.22 -20.59 0.07
C ASP A 495 -5.47 -21.94 0.03
N LYS A 496 -4.59 -22.15 1.01
CA LYS A 496 -3.81 -23.40 1.13
C LYS A 496 -4.72 -24.60 1.41
N LEU A 497 -5.65 -24.47 2.36
CA LEU A 497 -6.52 -25.56 2.76
C LEU A 497 -7.51 -25.96 1.65
N VAL A 498 -8.13 -24.97 0.98
CA VAL A 498 -9.03 -25.21 -0.15
C VAL A 498 -8.28 -25.81 -1.33
N SER A 499 -7.09 -25.32 -1.65
CA SER A 499 -6.24 -25.90 -2.71
C SER A 499 -5.98 -27.39 -2.48
N ILE A 500 -5.69 -27.80 -1.24
CA ILE A 500 -5.52 -29.21 -0.87
C ILE A 500 -6.86 -29.96 -0.97
N MET A 501 -7.97 -29.40 -0.46
CA MET A 501 -9.30 -30.00 -0.56
C MET A 501 -9.65 -30.36 -2.01
N VAL A 502 -9.44 -29.43 -2.94
CA VAL A 502 -9.73 -29.59 -4.37
C VAL A 502 -8.76 -30.54 -5.02
N LYS A 503 -7.44 -30.29 -4.93
CA LYS A 503 -6.40 -31.07 -5.62
C LYS A 503 -6.44 -32.54 -5.24
N GLU A 504 -6.70 -32.82 -3.97
CA GLU A 504 -6.66 -34.16 -3.44
C GLU A 504 -8.04 -34.82 -3.36
N ALA A 505 -9.12 -34.11 -3.69
CA ALA A 505 -10.49 -34.53 -3.42
C ALA A 505 -10.66 -34.99 -1.95
N ALA A 506 -10.09 -34.22 -1.02
CA ALA A 506 -10.12 -34.53 0.40
C ALA A 506 -11.51 -34.25 1.00
N SER A 507 -11.89 -35.03 1.99
CA SER A 507 -13.08 -34.78 2.81
C SER A 507 -12.77 -33.86 3.99
N ILE A 508 -11.54 -33.92 4.51
CA ILE A 508 -11.05 -33.10 5.62
C ILE A 508 -9.60 -32.74 5.36
N VAL A 509 -9.24 -31.47 5.56
CA VAL A 509 -7.85 -31.03 5.68
C VAL A 509 -7.65 -30.35 7.03
N THR A 510 -6.62 -30.78 7.75
CA THR A 510 -6.27 -30.32 9.09
C THR A 510 -5.00 -29.50 9.06
N SER A 511 -4.96 -28.37 9.77
CA SER A 511 -3.72 -27.66 10.13
C SER A 511 -3.37 -27.91 11.61
N VAL A 512 -2.09 -27.78 11.94
CA VAL A 512 -1.59 -28.02 13.30
C VAL A 512 -1.92 -26.83 14.20
N MET A 513 -2.36 -27.13 15.42
CA MET A 513 -2.72 -26.13 16.43
C MET A 513 -1.47 -25.51 17.09
N MET A 514 -1.48 -24.20 17.27
CA MET A 514 -0.64 -23.48 18.26
C MET A 514 -1.45 -23.22 19.52
N ILE A 515 -0.78 -23.13 20.67
CA ILE A 515 -1.37 -22.69 21.93
C ILE A 515 -0.75 -21.34 22.33
N TYR A 516 -1.58 -20.37 22.69
CA TYR A 516 -1.14 -19.10 23.23
C TYR A 516 -1.62 -18.93 24.67
N TYR A 517 -0.68 -18.55 25.55
CA TYR A 517 -0.93 -18.20 26.95
C TYR A 517 -0.81 -16.68 27.11
N PRO A 518 -1.95 -15.94 27.16
CA PRO A 518 -1.93 -14.48 27.22
C PRO A 518 -1.24 -13.93 28.47
N THR A 519 -1.33 -14.62 29.60
CA THR A 519 -0.73 -14.22 30.88
C THR A 519 0.80 -14.26 30.88
N GLU A 520 1.38 -15.16 30.07
CA GLU A 520 2.83 -15.35 29.95
C GLU A 520 3.38 -14.74 28.66
N ASP A 521 2.51 -14.19 27.80
CA ASP A 521 2.78 -13.78 26.42
C ASP A 521 3.57 -14.86 25.64
N ARG A 522 3.19 -16.12 25.85
CA ARG A 522 3.95 -17.29 25.38
C ARG A 522 3.17 -18.03 24.31
N LEU A 523 3.78 -18.22 23.14
CA LEU A 523 3.24 -19.01 22.04
C LEU A 523 3.93 -20.37 22.00
N ILE A 524 3.16 -21.44 22.06
CA ILE A 524 3.63 -22.83 22.11
C ILE A 524 3.13 -23.61 20.91
N GLY A 525 4.03 -24.32 20.24
CA GLY A 525 3.71 -25.39 19.30
C GLY A 525 3.97 -26.75 19.93
N TYR A 526 3.39 -27.80 19.37
CA TYR A 526 3.68 -29.17 19.80
C TYR A 526 4.47 -29.95 18.76
N GLY A 527 5.45 -30.70 19.29
CA GLY A 527 6.24 -31.65 18.53
C GLY A 527 5.58 -33.03 18.29
N ALA A 528 6.34 -34.00 17.76
CA ALA A 528 5.96 -35.35 17.27
C ALA A 528 5.70 -36.23 18.44
N ASN A 529 6.51 -35.96 19.45
CA ASN A 529 6.52 -36.66 20.69
C ASN A 529 5.63 -35.88 21.68
N ASN A 530 4.76 -34.96 21.20
CA ASN A 530 4.01 -34.00 22.00
C ASN A 530 4.88 -33.16 22.95
N GLU A 531 6.13 -32.90 22.58
CA GLU A 531 6.99 -31.96 23.31
C GLU A 531 6.55 -30.51 23.07
N GLU A 532 6.52 -29.70 24.12
CA GLU A 532 6.24 -28.27 24.02
C GLU A 532 7.43 -27.54 23.38
N ILE A 533 7.14 -26.73 22.37
CA ILE A 533 8.13 -25.91 21.67
C ILE A 533 7.73 -24.46 21.87
N ASP A 534 8.62 -23.66 22.46
CA ASP A 534 8.40 -22.23 22.59
C ASP A 534 8.63 -21.55 21.24
N LEU A 535 7.57 -21.01 20.67
CA LEU A 535 7.55 -20.34 19.36
C LEU A 535 7.69 -18.83 19.49
N SER A 536 7.84 -18.29 20.71
CA SER A 536 7.81 -16.85 20.96
C SER A 536 8.98 -16.09 20.31
N SER A 537 10.01 -16.81 19.80
CA SER A 537 11.22 -16.23 19.18
C SER A 537 11.61 -16.78 17.79
N GLU A 538 10.85 -17.72 17.21
CA GLU A 538 11.22 -18.38 15.94
C GLU A 538 10.35 -17.96 14.73
N SER A 539 10.91 -18.00 13.51
CA SER A 539 10.15 -17.83 12.27
C SER A 539 9.47 -19.14 11.84
N VAL A 540 8.27 -19.03 11.25
CA VAL A 540 7.38 -20.15 10.85
C VAL A 540 8.07 -21.21 9.97
N GLU A 541 9.14 -20.84 9.26
CA GLU A 541 9.92 -21.72 8.38
C GLU A 541 10.80 -22.74 9.14
N SER A 542 11.17 -22.45 10.39
CA SER A 542 11.95 -23.34 11.28
C SER A 542 11.18 -24.63 11.67
N LEU A 543 9.85 -24.54 11.70
CA LEU A 543 8.98 -25.45 12.45
C LEU A 543 8.44 -26.65 11.64
N GLN A 544 8.83 -26.78 10.37
CA GLN A 544 8.15 -27.67 9.40
C GLN A 544 8.62 -29.14 9.40
N SER A 545 9.69 -29.51 10.12
CA SER A 545 10.42 -30.77 9.82
C SER A 545 10.13 -31.97 10.73
N LYS A 546 9.20 -31.89 11.66
CA LYS A 546 8.87 -33.02 12.51
C LYS A 546 7.36 -32.95 12.79
N TYR A 547 6.71 -34.04 13.22
CA TYR A 547 5.54 -33.98 14.13
C TYR A 547 4.18 -34.63 13.73
N LEU A 548 3.64 -35.45 14.65
CA LEU A 548 2.48 -36.37 14.59
C LEU A 548 1.81 -36.46 15.98
N GLY A 549 0.63 -35.86 16.21
CA GLY A 549 -0.26 -36.29 17.32
C GLY A 549 -1.43 -35.37 17.72
N ASN A 550 -2.64 -35.95 17.91
CA ASN A 550 -3.86 -35.45 18.59
C ASN A 550 -4.73 -34.28 18.04
N ASP A 551 -4.59 -33.85 16.78
CA ASP A 551 -5.38 -32.72 16.24
C ASP A 551 -6.90 -32.98 16.10
N TYR A 552 -7.38 -34.22 16.23
CA TYR A 552 -8.74 -34.63 15.82
C TYR A 552 -9.79 -34.69 16.94
N ASN A 553 -9.58 -33.97 18.05
CA ASN A 553 -10.49 -34.01 19.21
C ASN A 553 -11.49 -32.86 19.28
N MET A 554 -11.47 -31.94 18.31
CA MET A 554 -12.32 -30.76 18.22
C MET A 554 -12.63 -30.45 16.75
N LEU A 555 -13.63 -29.61 16.49
CA LEU A 555 -13.98 -29.17 15.13
C LEU A 555 -13.08 -28.04 14.62
N ALA A 556 -12.52 -27.23 15.53
CA ALA A 556 -11.61 -26.14 15.17
C ALA A 556 -10.30 -26.67 14.57
N GLY A 557 -9.69 -25.92 13.64
CA GLY A 557 -8.43 -26.29 12.98
C GLY A 557 -8.58 -27.19 11.76
N HIS A 558 -9.82 -27.43 11.32
CA HIS A 558 -10.14 -28.29 10.19
C HIS A 558 -11.02 -27.55 9.19
N ILE A 559 -10.74 -27.75 7.90
CA ILE A 559 -11.72 -27.50 6.84
C ILE A 559 -12.38 -28.82 6.46
N PHE A 560 -13.70 -28.82 6.36
CA PHE A 560 -14.50 -30.01 6.07
C PHE A 560 -15.29 -29.84 4.77
N ASP A 561 -15.44 -30.92 4.00
CA ASP A 561 -16.54 -31.02 3.03
C ASP A 561 -17.87 -31.00 3.79
N LYS A 562 -18.72 -30.02 3.50
CA LYS A 562 -20.03 -29.86 4.16
C LYS A 562 -20.89 -31.12 4.07
N LYS A 563 -20.72 -31.94 3.02
CA LYS A 563 -21.45 -33.20 2.86
C LYS A 563 -21.22 -34.18 4.01
N LEU A 564 -20.11 -34.06 4.74
CA LEU A 564 -19.85 -34.88 5.91
C LEU A 564 -20.89 -34.70 7.02
N PHE A 565 -21.54 -33.53 7.09
CA PHE A 565 -22.57 -33.20 8.07
C PHE A 565 -23.99 -33.52 7.59
N SER A 566 -24.14 -34.13 6.42
CA SER A 566 -25.44 -34.59 5.92
C SER A 566 -25.85 -35.92 6.56
N ASN A 567 -27.16 -36.20 6.59
CA ASN A 567 -27.72 -37.48 7.07
C ASN A 567 -27.35 -37.82 8.52
N PHE A 568 -27.30 -36.82 9.40
CA PHE A 568 -27.42 -37.04 10.84
C PHE A 568 -28.90 -36.90 11.22
N GLU A 569 -29.40 -37.79 12.09
CA GLU A 569 -30.71 -37.58 12.73
C GLU A 569 -30.67 -36.35 13.64
N GLU A 570 -29.59 -36.21 14.41
CA GLU A 570 -29.25 -35.05 15.22
C GLU A 570 -27.72 -34.93 15.31
N LEU A 571 -27.17 -33.71 15.21
CA LEU A 571 -25.74 -33.47 15.44
C LEU A 571 -25.52 -33.25 16.94
N ASN A 572 -24.95 -34.23 17.63
CA ASN A 572 -24.68 -34.12 19.07
C ASN A 572 -23.40 -33.30 19.34
N PHE A 573 -23.57 -32.00 19.60
CA PHE A 573 -22.48 -31.12 20.00
C PHE A 573 -22.16 -31.13 21.50
N GLU A 574 -22.91 -31.85 22.34
CA GLU A 574 -22.58 -31.99 23.77
C GLU A 574 -21.33 -32.86 23.98
N ASP A 575 -21.11 -33.82 23.08
CA ASP A 575 -19.89 -34.63 23.01
C ASP A 575 -19.19 -34.42 21.65
N GLU A 576 -18.49 -33.29 21.53
CA GLU A 576 -17.77 -32.92 20.32
C GLU A 576 -16.75 -33.99 19.88
N LYS A 577 -16.15 -34.72 20.83
CA LYS A 577 -15.22 -35.82 20.50
C LYS A 577 -15.93 -36.96 19.80
N LYS A 578 -17.11 -37.36 20.29
CA LYS A 578 -17.93 -38.39 19.66
C LYS A 578 -18.42 -37.95 18.29
N LEU A 579 -18.88 -36.71 18.16
CA LEU A 579 -19.27 -36.14 16.88
C LEU A 579 -18.10 -36.14 15.89
N MET A 580 -16.92 -35.70 16.32
CA MET A 580 -15.72 -35.68 15.48
C MET A 580 -15.30 -37.10 15.08
N ALA A 581 -15.38 -38.08 15.98
CA ALA A 581 -15.13 -39.49 15.65
C ALA A 581 -16.09 -40.01 14.57
N GLU A 582 -17.37 -39.64 14.62
CA GLU A 582 -18.34 -40.01 13.60
C GLU A 582 -18.08 -39.33 12.25
N ILE A 583 -17.74 -38.04 12.26
CA ILE A 583 -17.33 -37.29 11.05
C ILE A 583 -16.09 -37.94 10.41
N LEU A 584 -15.10 -38.32 11.22
CA LEU A 584 -13.88 -38.98 10.77
C LEU A 584 -14.15 -40.37 10.19
N TYR A 585 -15.13 -41.10 10.72
CA TYR A 585 -15.57 -42.38 10.18
C TYR A 585 -16.22 -42.21 8.79
N ARG A 586 -16.97 -41.12 8.58
CA ARG A 586 -17.59 -40.78 7.29
C ARG A 586 -16.61 -40.20 6.26
N ALA A 587 -15.47 -39.67 6.69
CA ALA A 587 -14.49 -39.02 5.84
C ALA A 587 -13.70 -40.03 4.98
N LYS A 588 -13.89 -39.97 3.66
CA LYS A 588 -13.23 -40.89 2.71
C LYS A 588 -11.73 -40.65 2.59
N LYS A 589 -11.32 -39.38 2.61
CA LYS A 589 -9.91 -38.98 2.51
C LYS A 589 -9.63 -37.83 3.47
N ARG A 590 -8.62 -38.01 4.32
CA ARG A 590 -8.21 -37.06 5.36
C ARG A 590 -6.76 -36.68 5.12
N ILE A 591 -6.45 -35.39 5.18
CA ILE A 591 -5.11 -34.89 4.94
C ILE A 591 -4.70 -33.99 6.09
N ARG A 592 -3.47 -34.17 6.56
CA ARG A 592 -2.85 -33.29 7.53
C ARG A 592 -1.82 -32.43 6.82
N LYS A 593 -1.93 -31.11 6.96
CA LYS A 593 -0.92 -30.13 6.58
C LYS A 593 -0.07 -29.84 7.81
N ASN A 594 1.23 -30.06 7.73
CA ASN A 594 2.16 -29.81 8.84
C ASN A 594 2.52 -28.32 8.89
N SER A 595 1.57 -27.50 9.32
CA SER A 595 1.73 -26.06 9.44
C SER A 595 0.92 -25.52 10.61
N TYR A 596 1.52 -24.58 11.33
CA TYR A 596 0.98 -23.93 12.51
C TYR A 596 0.19 -22.70 12.10
N ASP A 597 -1.04 -22.90 11.62
CA ASP A 597 -1.79 -21.83 10.96
C ASP A 597 -2.85 -21.19 11.88
N TRP A 598 -3.26 -21.87 12.96
CA TRP A 598 -4.29 -21.39 13.88
C TRP A 598 -3.88 -21.53 15.35
N VAL A 599 -4.40 -20.64 16.18
CA VAL A 599 -4.02 -20.46 17.58
C VAL A 599 -5.22 -20.74 18.47
N LYS A 600 -5.04 -21.68 19.39
CA LYS A 600 -5.89 -21.89 20.54
C LYS A 600 -5.40 -21.02 21.70
N VAL A 601 -6.25 -20.16 22.23
CA VAL A 601 -5.92 -19.31 23.38
C VAL A 601 -6.36 -20.01 24.67
N ILE A 602 -5.46 -20.09 25.65
CA ILE A 602 -5.73 -20.68 26.96
C ILE A 602 -5.88 -19.54 27.96
N SER A 603 -7.07 -19.42 28.55
CA SER A 603 -7.41 -18.47 29.61
C SER A 603 -6.86 -18.87 30.96
#